data_AF-A0A1C4I385-F1
#
_entry.id   AF-A0A1C4I385-F1
#
_cell.length_a   1.000
_cell.length_b   1.000
_cell.length_c   1.000
_cell.angle_alpha   90.00
_cell.angle_beta   90.00
_cell.angle_gamma   90.00
#
_symmetry.space_group_name_H-M   'P 1'
#
loop_
_entity.id
_entity.type
_entity.pdbx_description
1 polymer ?
#
loop_
_entity_poly.entity_id
_entity_poly.type
_entity_poly.pdbx_seq_one_letter_code
_entity_poly.pdbx_strand_id
1 'polypeptide(L)'
;MTAAWRPLRTGSRYCPDCLEEKGDRWPLAWRLPWTFACQQHGCLLIDFCPGCHGRPRITASRASEIRRPGRCTRLINTGRDLRTCGQPLALAAAAALPRDGVILGAQRHVAALLEQLPKIEHASFGSPLHDLYVLGWRSLRALHLGGPAPDAVRAVLDECGHDPDRFSLKAVPTTDQLAIGSTLGMLSTNSHSQTAAELLTWIVRADHGSPGRRLQQWRSVSSRLVARVLGDADSDLPIQRRLRYRSATRQPTEPDLGESSVRQRAKSVPSLLWHGWSIRLLPTAALDPRTRDDYRRTCAAMLLLPGAQVGFLQAARMLGLDPRLPSRAAFPKVVTQPDHATIIASCLGQLATQLDLNGCPIDYARRRALFTSDTISLDLDAYVRLCRREGWSRGGNGRVQRLRWALLSLLLGAHADLPDGMVLHDRDEFRLKMPPLLRSFLIDQATDNLTHHKIHEPVLWEPPGDWCQELAWPGSSPDAVSNAGFAAMAAAGTQVEDIAYALHLTAEHLRLYCDATGNTAPPPGPAVPGLGRRTPRRGLLDPEYLRAAHTSGTLNQSLIARRAGCSPATVQNALEEAGIPASPRPQPLSHQITRAELEHAYLHQRRSIPDIAEQFGLDRHRLNLLAKKWGIP
;
A
#
# COMPACT_ATOMS: atom_id res chain seq x y z
N MET A 1 -30.37 8.91 3.88
CA MET A 1 -31.83 8.94 4.05
C MET A 1 -32.46 8.13 2.92
N THR A 2 -32.98 6.97 3.26
CA THR A 2 -33.65 6.00 2.39
C THR A 2 -35.06 6.49 2.05
N ALA A 3 -35.18 7.23 0.96
CA ALA A 3 -36.49 7.57 0.40
C ALA A 3 -36.51 7.22 -1.08
N ALA A 4 -36.26 5.94 -1.41
CA ALA A 4 -36.64 5.36 -2.71
C ALA A 4 -37.99 5.98 -3.08
N TRP A 5 -38.03 6.66 -4.24
CA TRP A 5 -39.06 7.64 -4.55
C TRP A 5 -40.42 7.26 -3.97
N ARG A 6 -40.93 8.02 -3.00
CA ARG A 6 -42.20 7.63 -2.37
C ARG A 6 -43.30 7.74 -3.43
N PRO A 7 -44.14 6.69 -3.62
CA PRO A 7 -45.30 6.80 -4.49
C PRO A 7 -46.18 7.96 -4.00
N LEU A 8 -46.87 8.61 -4.94
CA LEU A 8 -47.81 9.67 -4.63
C LEU A 8 -48.95 9.05 -3.79
N ARG A 9 -48.82 9.11 -2.45
CA ARG A 9 -49.68 8.38 -1.51
C ARG A 9 -51.17 8.62 -1.75
N THR A 10 -51.55 9.84 -2.14
CA THR A 10 -52.96 10.24 -2.30
C THR A 10 -53.28 10.91 -3.64
N GLY A 11 -52.37 10.89 -4.61
CA GLY A 11 -52.55 11.56 -5.91
C GLY A 11 -52.02 10.74 -7.09
N SER A 12 -52.35 11.15 -8.30
CA SER A 12 -51.79 10.60 -9.53
C SER A 12 -51.43 11.72 -10.49
N ARG A 13 -50.48 11.43 -11.38
CA ARG A 13 -50.29 12.19 -12.61
C ARG A 13 -51.30 11.74 -13.66
N TYR A 14 -51.47 12.53 -14.71
CA TYR A 14 -52.37 12.19 -15.81
C TYR A 14 -51.90 12.73 -17.16
N CYS A 15 -52.30 12.06 -18.24
CA CYS A 15 -52.21 12.54 -19.61
C CYS A 15 -53.61 12.97 -20.08
N PRO A 16 -53.82 14.23 -20.50
CA PRO A 16 -55.12 14.74 -20.95
C PRO A 16 -55.74 13.89 -22.07
N ASP A 17 -54.95 13.60 -23.12
CA ASP A 17 -55.38 12.86 -24.31
C ASP A 17 -55.79 11.41 -23.97
N CYS A 18 -55.04 10.74 -23.08
CA CYS A 18 -55.42 9.41 -22.59
C CYS A 18 -56.75 9.40 -21.84
N LEU A 19 -57.06 10.48 -21.10
CA LEU A 19 -58.34 10.57 -20.38
C LEU A 19 -59.50 10.78 -21.35
N GLU A 20 -59.29 11.57 -22.39
CA GLU A 20 -60.26 11.79 -23.45
C GLU A 20 -60.54 10.49 -24.25
N GLU A 21 -59.49 9.78 -24.68
CA GLU A 21 -59.61 8.57 -25.50
C GLU A 21 -60.19 7.36 -24.75
N LYS A 22 -59.77 7.13 -23.50
CA LYS A 22 -60.06 5.88 -22.77
C LYS A 22 -61.25 5.99 -21.82
N GLY A 23 -62.08 7.02 -21.98
CA GLY A 23 -63.25 7.26 -21.13
C GLY A 23 -62.86 7.36 -19.68
N ASP A 24 -61.92 8.27 -19.37
CA ASP A 24 -61.50 8.60 -18.01
C ASP A 24 -60.74 7.50 -17.23
N ARG A 25 -60.30 6.40 -17.87
CA ARG A 25 -59.56 5.35 -17.17
C ARG A 25 -58.15 5.82 -16.75
N TRP A 26 -57.82 5.66 -15.47
CA TRP A 26 -56.50 6.00 -14.91
C TRP A 26 -55.58 4.77 -14.80
N PRO A 27 -54.46 4.73 -15.53
CA PRO A 27 -53.41 3.74 -15.32
C PRO A 27 -52.83 3.82 -13.90
N LEU A 28 -52.75 2.67 -13.21
CA LEU A 28 -52.10 2.59 -11.89
C LEU A 28 -50.63 2.98 -11.92
N ALA A 29 -49.96 2.78 -13.07
CA ALA A 29 -48.57 3.16 -13.28
C ALA A 29 -48.31 4.66 -13.06
N TRP A 30 -49.28 5.54 -13.32
CA TRP A 30 -49.13 7.00 -13.12
C TRP A 30 -48.99 7.43 -11.66
N ARG A 31 -49.23 6.51 -10.72
CA ARG A 31 -48.98 6.71 -9.28
C ARG A 31 -47.54 6.39 -8.90
N LEU A 32 -46.86 5.59 -9.74
CA LEU A 32 -45.49 5.21 -9.51
C LEU A 32 -44.62 6.45 -9.70
N PRO A 33 -43.58 6.61 -8.89
CA PRO A 33 -42.65 7.72 -9.06
C PRO A 33 -41.82 7.61 -10.35
N TRP A 34 -41.87 6.48 -11.03
CA TRP A 34 -41.08 6.14 -12.22
C TRP A 34 -41.77 6.51 -13.54
N THR A 35 -43.00 7.01 -13.47
CA THR A 35 -43.81 7.35 -14.63
C THR A 35 -44.08 8.84 -14.67
N PHE A 36 -43.38 9.51 -15.58
CA PHE A 36 -43.37 10.96 -15.80
C PHE A 36 -43.77 11.38 -17.22
N ALA A 37 -43.74 10.47 -18.21
CA ALA A 37 -44.20 10.76 -19.58
C ALA A 37 -45.22 9.73 -20.07
N CYS A 38 -46.14 10.18 -20.93
CA CYS A 38 -47.05 9.31 -21.67
C CYS A 38 -46.33 8.77 -22.91
N GLN A 39 -46.13 7.45 -22.98
CA GLN A 39 -45.49 6.82 -24.13
C GLN A 39 -46.38 6.78 -25.38
N GLN A 40 -47.70 6.81 -25.20
CA GLN A 40 -48.68 6.77 -26.29
C GLN A 40 -48.79 8.14 -26.98
N HIS A 41 -48.90 9.21 -26.20
CA HIS A 41 -49.11 10.58 -26.70
C HIS A 41 -47.84 11.42 -26.77
N GLY A 42 -46.72 10.93 -26.25
CA GLY A 42 -45.44 11.62 -26.31
C GLY A 42 -45.47 12.96 -25.58
N CYS A 43 -45.97 13.01 -24.36
CA CYS A 43 -46.09 14.23 -23.57
C CYS A 43 -45.73 14.01 -22.09
N LEU A 44 -45.32 15.07 -21.39
CA LEU A 44 -45.12 15.02 -19.95
C LEU A 44 -46.46 14.88 -19.22
N LEU A 45 -46.50 14.03 -18.20
CA LEU A 45 -47.69 13.86 -17.38
C LEU A 45 -47.89 15.07 -16.45
N ILE A 46 -49.14 15.47 -16.28
CA ILE A 46 -49.48 16.63 -15.48
C ILE A 46 -49.66 16.23 -14.02
N ASP A 47 -48.98 16.95 -13.11
CA ASP A 47 -49.05 16.75 -11.66
C ASP A 47 -50.27 17.45 -11.02
N PHE A 48 -50.66 18.61 -11.56
CA PHE A 48 -51.58 19.54 -10.91
C PHE A 48 -52.80 19.83 -11.79
N CYS A 49 -53.96 19.98 -11.15
CA CYS A 49 -55.18 20.39 -11.84
C CYS A 49 -55.07 21.88 -12.23
N PRO A 50 -55.42 22.29 -13.47
CA PRO A 50 -55.31 23.68 -13.91
C PRO A 50 -56.22 24.65 -13.13
N GLY A 51 -57.39 24.22 -12.65
CA GLY A 51 -58.28 25.13 -11.91
C GLY A 51 -58.08 25.21 -10.39
N CYS A 52 -57.68 24.14 -9.69
CA CYS A 52 -57.43 24.21 -8.24
C CYS A 52 -55.95 24.13 -7.85
N HIS A 53 -55.04 23.97 -8.81
CA HIS A 53 -53.58 23.83 -8.65
C HIS A 53 -53.13 22.71 -7.70
N GLY A 54 -54.06 21.84 -7.30
CA GLY A 54 -53.80 20.71 -6.43
C GLY A 54 -53.60 19.44 -7.22
N ARG A 55 -52.81 18.51 -6.66
CA ARG A 55 -52.68 17.14 -7.20
C ARG A 55 -54.05 16.46 -7.20
N PRO A 56 -54.55 15.98 -8.36
CA PRO A 56 -55.84 15.31 -8.41
C PRO A 56 -55.77 13.95 -7.71
N ARG A 57 -56.87 13.57 -7.04
CA ARG A 57 -56.96 12.34 -6.25
C ARG A 57 -57.72 11.26 -7.02
N ILE A 58 -57.35 10.00 -6.80
CA ILE A 58 -58.04 8.85 -7.37
C ILE A 58 -59.30 8.51 -6.56
N THR A 59 -59.24 8.77 -5.24
CA THR A 59 -60.32 8.46 -4.29
C THR A 59 -61.09 9.73 -3.94
N ALA A 60 -62.40 9.71 -4.18
CA ALA A 60 -63.31 10.72 -3.66
C ALA A 60 -63.34 10.65 -2.13
N SER A 61 -63.26 11.79 -1.46
CA SER A 61 -63.31 11.90 0.00
C SER A 61 -64.74 11.77 0.56
N ARG A 62 -65.77 11.66 -0.28
CA ARG A 62 -67.18 11.47 0.12
C ARG A 62 -67.78 10.29 -0.64
N ALA A 63 -68.46 9.38 0.07
CA ALA A 63 -69.04 8.15 -0.46
C ALA A 63 -70.26 8.36 -1.40
N SER A 64 -70.74 9.60 -1.55
CA SER A 64 -72.04 9.94 -2.17
C SER A 64 -71.94 10.61 -3.55
N GLU A 65 -70.74 10.93 -4.06
CA GLU A 65 -70.60 11.62 -5.35
C GLU A 65 -70.34 10.65 -6.50
N ILE A 66 -71.11 10.80 -7.60
CA ILE A 66 -70.94 10.04 -8.84
C ILE A 66 -69.53 10.32 -9.40
N ARG A 67 -68.71 9.27 -9.50
CA ARG A 67 -67.35 9.37 -10.03
C ARG A 67 -67.38 9.73 -11.51
N ARG A 68 -66.80 10.88 -11.87
CA ARG A 68 -66.41 11.22 -13.24
C ARG A 68 -64.88 11.23 -13.29
N PRO A 69 -64.22 10.14 -13.69
CA PRO A 69 -62.79 10.00 -13.45
C PRO A 69 -61.90 10.95 -14.27
N GLY A 70 -62.46 11.68 -15.25
CA GLY A 70 -61.80 12.75 -16.01
C GLY A 70 -61.93 14.13 -15.37
N ARG A 71 -62.54 14.23 -14.19
CA ARG A 71 -62.69 15.49 -13.45
C ARG A 71 -61.92 15.47 -12.14
N CYS A 72 -61.40 16.63 -11.77
CA CYS A 72 -60.68 16.79 -10.51
C CYS A 72 -61.60 16.56 -9.30
N THR A 73 -61.31 15.52 -8.51
CA THR A 73 -62.06 15.14 -7.30
C THR A 73 -61.54 15.82 -6.02
N ARG A 74 -60.54 16.70 -6.14
CA ARG A 74 -59.95 17.36 -4.97
C ARG A 74 -60.96 18.33 -4.34
N LEU A 75 -61.14 18.26 -3.03
CA LEU A 75 -61.92 19.23 -2.29
C LEU A 75 -61.19 20.57 -2.21
N ILE A 76 -61.93 21.64 -2.49
CA ILE A 76 -61.54 23.03 -2.34
C ILE A 76 -62.45 23.69 -1.29
N ASN A 77 -61.88 24.58 -0.49
CA ASN A 77 -62.64 25.36 0.49
C ASN A 77 -63.11 26.65 -0.20
N THR A 78 -64.43 26.85 -0.29
CA THR A 78 -65.02 28.06 -0.87
C THR A 78 -65.54 29.03 0.20
N GLY A 79 -65.03 28.95 1.43
CA GLY A 79 -65.39 29.79 2.56
C GLY A 79 -66.65 29.35 3.32
N ARG A 80 -67.67 28.84 2.61
CA ARG A 80 -68.94 28.37 3.22
C ARG A 80 -69.06 26.84 3.30
N ASP A 81 -68.33 26.09 2.47
CA ASP A 81 -68.37 24.63 2.39
C ASP A 81 -67.11 24.05 1.70
N LEU A 82 -66.88 22.75 1.90
CA LEU A 82 -65.95 21.95 1.08
C LEU A 82 -66.68 21.39 -0.15
N ARG A 83 -66.19 21.74 -1.35
CA ARG A 83 -66.75 21.30 -2.65
C ARG A 83 -65.67 20.63 -3.50
N THR A 84 -66.03 19.71 -4.38
CA THR A 84 -65.08 19.17 -5.37
C THR A 84 -64.74 20.21 -6.43
N CYS A 85 -63.48 20.26 -6.83
CA CYS A 85 -63.00 21.15 -7.89
C CYS A 85 -63.75 20.94 -9.23
N GLY A 86 -63.97 19.69 -9.64
CA GLY A 86 -64.77 19.35 -10.81
C GLY A 86 -64.18 19.73 -12.18
N GLN A 87 -62.99 20.33 -12.22
CA GLN A 87 -62.31 20.72 -13.46
C GLN A 87 -62.06 19.54 -14.39
N PRO A 88 -62.45 19.61 -15.67
CA PRO A 88 -62.10 18.60 -16.67
C PRO A 88 -60.58 18.56 -16.87
N LEU A 89 -59.99 17.41 -16.58
CA LEU A 89 -58.55 17.20 -16.66
C LEU A 89 -58.08 17.00 -18.11
N ALA A 90 -58.96 16.51 -19.00
CA ALA A 90 -58.68 16.39 -20.43
C ALA A 90 -58.43 17.76 -21.12
N LEU A 91 -58.88 18.87 -20.53
CA LEU A 91 -58.65 20.21 -21.07
C LEU A 91 -57.31 20.83 -20.64
N ALA A 92 -56.51 20.11 -19.84
CA ALA A 92 -55.21 20.61 -19.41
C ALA A 92 -54.19 20.55 -20.56
N ALA A 93 -53.33 21.56 -20.68
CA ALA A 93 -52.25 21.55 -21.66
C ALA A 93 -51.06 20.72 -21.16
N ALA A 94 -50.76 19.62 -21.84
CA ALA A 94 -49.55 18.82 -21.59
C ALA A 94 -48.40 19.31 -22.48
N ALA A 95 -47.19 19.38 -21.93
CA ALA A 95 -46.01 19.69 -22.71
C ALA A 95 -45.66 18.51 -23.63
N ALA A 96 -45.62 18.77 -24.94
CA ALA A 96 -45.24 17.77 -25.94
C ALA A 96 -43.74 17.45 -25.84
N LEU A 97 -43.40 16.17 -25.99
CA LEU A 97 -42.04 15.68 -26.03
C LEU A 97 -41.69 15.23 -27.47
N PRO A 98 -40.46 15.45 -27.93
CA PRO A 98 -40.01 14.92 -29.20
C PRO A 98 -40.11 13.38 -29.24
N ARG A 99 -40.53 12.81 -30.37
CA ARG A 99 -40.72 11.35 -30.52
C ARG A 99 -39.45 10.53 -30.26
N ASP A 100 -38.31 11.11 -30.63
CA ASP A 100 -36.96 10.57 -30.44
C ASP A 100 -36.17 11.33 -29.36
N GLY A 101 -36.88 12.08 -28.51
CA GLY A 101 -36.33 12.86 -27.40
C GLY A 101 -35.77 11.98 -26.29
N VAL A 102 -34.82 12.52 -25.54
CA VAL A 102 -34.11 11.77 -24.48
C VAL A 102 -35.00 11.49 -23.29
N ILE A 103 -35.99 12.35 -23.01
CA ILE A 103 -36.94 12.15 -21.90
C ILE A 103 -37.88 10.99 -22.20
N LEU A 104 -38.43 10.95 -23.42
CA LEU A 104 -39.31 9.86 -23.82
C LEU A 104 -38.54 8.53 -23.89
N GLY A 105 -37.29 8.57 -24.35
CA GLY A 105 -36.35 7.45 -24.27
C GLY A 105 -36.13 6.97 -22.83
N ALA A 106 -35.92 7.88 -21.88
CA ALA A 106 -35.78 7.54 -20.46
C ALA A 106 -37.05 6.91 -19.88
N GLN A 107 -38.24 7.40 -20.23
CA GLN A 107 -39.49 6.79 -19.79
C GLN A 107 -39.65 5.36 -20.32
N ARG A 108 -39.30 5.10 -21.58
CA ARG A 108 -39.31 3.76 -22.18
C ARG A 108 -38.33 2.82 -21.46
N HIS A 109 -37.12 3.30 -21.19
CA HIS A 109 -36.10 2.52 -20.47
C HIS A 109 -36.57 2.13 -19.06
N VAL A 110 -37.12 3.09 -18.31
CA VAL A 110 -37.65 2.83 -16.97
C VAL A 110 -38.85 1.87 -17.00
N ALA A 111 -39.73 1.99 -18.00
CA ALA A 111 -40.85 1.06 -18.17
C ALA A 111 -40.36 -0.37 -18.44
N ALA A 112 -39.36 -0.54 -19.32
CA ALA A 112 -38.76 -1.84 -19.59
C ALA A 112 -38.14 -2.47 -18.32
N LEU A 113 -37.44 -1.67 -17.50
CA LEU A 113 -36.89 -2.15 -16.22
C LEU A 113 -37.99 -2.59 -15.24
N LEU A 114 -39.11 -1.87 -15.18
CA LEU A 114 -40.24 -2.22 -14.31
C LEU A 114 -40.94 -3.53 -14.74
N GLU A 115 -40.95 -3.83 -16.03
CA GLU A 115 -41.49 -5.08 -16.58
C GLU A 115 -40.56 -6.26 -16.35
N GLN A 116 -39.24 -6.05 -16.45
CA GLN A 116 -38.23 -7.10 -16.29
C GLN A 116 -37.95 -7.47 -14.84
N LEU A 117 -38.02 -6.51 -13.92
CA LEU A 117 -37.66 -6.73 -12.51
C LEU A 117 -38.86 -7.23 -11.69
N PRO A 118 -38.68 -8.25 -10.82
CA PRO A 118 -39.66 -8.60 -9.80
C PRO A 118 -40.01 -7.39 -8.94
N LYS A 119 -41.28 -7.24 -8.54
CA LYS A 119 -41.74 -6.09 -7.74
C LYS A 119 -40.95 -5.88 -6.44
N ILE A 120 -40.43 -6.95 -5.85
CA ILE A 120 -39.60 -6.91 -4.62
C ILE A 120 -38.27 -6.19 -4.90
N GLU A 121 -37.75 -6.27 -6.12
CA GLU A 121 -36.46 -5.70 -6.52
C GLU A 121 -36.52 -4.24 -6.98
N HIS A 122 -37.74 -3.70 -7.17
CA HIS A 122 -37.95 -2.30 -7.56
C HIS A 122 -37.39 -1.31 -6.51
N ALA A 123 -37.23 -1.75 -5.26
CA ALA A 123 -36.67 -0.95 -4.16
C ALA A 123 -35.43 -1.58 -3.51
N SER A 124 -34.89 -2.67 -4.06
CA SER A 124 -33.68 -3.32 -3.54
C SER A 124 -32.46 -2.45 -3.77
N PHE A 125 -31.58 -2.35 -2.77
CA PHE A 125 -30.29 -1.68 -2.91
C PHE A 125 -29.46 -2.36 -4.00
N GLY A 126 -28.76 -1.53 -4.78
CA GLY A 126 -27.98 -1.98 -5.93
C GLY A 126 -28.78 -2.48 -7.14
N SER A 127 -30.12 -2.40 -7.13
CA SER A 127 -30.90 -2.69 -8.34
C SER A 127 -30.75 -1.57 -9.38
N PRO A 128 -30.94 -1.85 -10.69
CA PRO A 128 -30.86 -0.81 -11.73
C PRO A 128 -31.80 0.38 -11.47
N LEU A 129 -33.00 0.12 -10.93
CA LEU A 129 -33.94 1.18 -10.57
C LEU A 129 -33.43 2.01 -9.38
N HIS A 130 -32.85 1.37 -8.36
CA HIS A 130 -32.27 2.11 -7.22
C HIS A 130 -31.08 2.97 -7.64
N ASP A 131 -30.22 2.47 -8.53
CA ASP A 131 -29.12 3.24 -9.12
C ASP A 131 -29.63 4.47 -9.87
N LEU A 132 -30.64 4.31 -10.73
CA LEU A 132 -31.29 5.41 -11.44
C LEU A 132 -31.89 6.44 -10.46
N TYR A 133 -32.50 5.99 -9.36
CA TYR A 133 -33.00 6.89 -8.33
C TYR A 133 -31.88 7.69 -7.67
N VAL A 134 -30.81 7.03 -7.21
CA VAL A 134 -29.71 7.71 -6.53
C VAL A 134 -29.04 8.70 -7.48
N LEU A 135 -28.75 8.29 -8.72
CA LEU A 135 -28.16 9.16 -9.73
C LEU A 135 -29.08 10.33 -10.04
N GLY A 136 -30.34 10.07 -10.38
CA GLY A 136 -31.28 11.11 -10.75
C GLY A 136 -31.52 12.11 -9.62
N TRP A 137 -31.60 11.64 -8.38
CA TRP A 137 -31.75 12.54 -7.25
C TRP A 137 -30.51 13.44 -7.09
N ARG A 138 -29.31 12.87 -7.22
CA ARG A 138 -28.08 13.65 -7.13
C ARG A 138 -27.90 14.60 -8.30
N SER A 139 -28.33 14.25 -9.50
CA SER A 139 -28.36 15.16 -10.65
C SER A 139 -29.22 16.39 -10.38
N LEU A 140 -30.43 16.21 -9.83
CA LEU A 140 -31.29 17.35 -9.46
C LEU A 140 -30.68 18.21 -8.35
N ARG A 141 -30.00 17.58 -7.39
CA ARG A 141 -29.27 18.30 -6.35
C ARG A 141 -28.09 19.09 -6.91
N ALA A 142 -27.32 18.50 -7.82
CA ALA A 142 -26.22 19.15 -8.50
C ALA A 142 -26.71 20.37 -9.30
N LEU A 143 -27.81 20.22 -10.05
CA LEU A 143 -28.50 21.34 -10.70
C LEU A 143 -28.89 22.45 -9.71
N HIS A 144 -29.49 22.08 -8.58
CA HIS A 144 -29.94 23.05 -7.58
C HIS A 144 -28.81 23.82 -6.90
N LEU A 145 -27.64 23.18 -6.74
CA LEU A 145 -26.45 23.84 -6.20
C LEU A 145 -25.82 24.81 -7.22
N GLY A 146 -26.16 24.69 -8.50
CA GLY A 146 -25.63 25.52 -9.59
C GLY A 146 -24.21 25.15 -10.02
N GLY A 147 -23.67 25.93 -10.96
CA GLY A 147 -22.32 25.75 -11.52
C GLY A 147 -22.31 25.22 -12.96
N PRO A 148 -21.12 25.06 -13.57
CA PRO A 148 -20.99 24.65 -14.96
C PRO A 148 -21.52 23.23 -15.16
N ALA A 149 -22.61 23.10 -15.93
CA ALA A 149 -23.23 21.83 -16.25
C ALA A 149 -22.80 21.29 -17.63
N PRO A 150 -22.61 19.97 -17.78
CA PRO A 150 -22.34 19.34 -19.08
C PRO A 150 -23.43 19.65 -20.12
N ASP A 151 -23.10 19.58 -21.41
CA ASP A 151 -24.04 19.88 -22.51
C ASP A 151 -25.27 18.97 -22.47
N ALA A 152 -25.09 17.70 -22.09
CA ALA A 152 -26.20 16.76 -21.90
C ALA A 152 -27.22 17.22 -20.83
N VAL A 153 -26.78 17.97 -19.81
CA VAL A 153 -27.69 18.54 -18.81
C VAL A 153 -28.53 19.65 -19.43
N ARG A 154 -27.91 20.53 -20.23
CA ARG A 154 -28.62 21.63 -20.92
C ARG A 154 -29.64 21.08 -21.91
N ALA A 155 -29.26 20.09 -22.73
CA ALA A 155 -30.17 19.44 -23.68
C ALA A 155 -31.41 18.82 -22.99
N VAL A 156 -31.23 18.18 -21.83
CA VAL A 156 -32.36 17.62 -21.06
C VAL A 156 -33.26 18.73 -20.49
N LEU A 157 -32.68 19.84 -20.02
CA LEU A 157 -33.44 20.97 -19.51
C LEU A 157 -34.24 21.67 -20.61
N ASP A 158 -33.61 21.87 -21.78
CA ASP A 158 -34.24 22.49 -22.95
C ASP A 158 -35.44 21.67 -23.44
N GLU A 159 -35.32 20.33 -23.50
CA GLU A 159 -36.44 19.44 -23.86
C GLU A 159 -37.60 19.52 -22.86
N CYS A 160 -37.29 19.84 -21.60
CA CYS A 160 -38.27 20.05 -20.54
C CYS A 160 -38.77 21.50 -20.43
N GLY A 161 -38.25 22.43 -21.25
CA GLY A 161 -38.58 23.85 -21.19
C GLY A 161 -38.09 24.58 -19.94
N HIS A 162 -36.99 24.11 -19.33
CA HIS A 162 -36.40 24.71 -18.13
C HIS A 162 -35.14 25.53 -18.44
N ASP A 163 -35.01 26.66 -17.76
CA ASP A 163 -33.79 27.46 -17.73
C ASP A 163 -32.83 26.89 -16.66
N PRO A 164 -31.59 26.46 -17.02
CA PRO A 164 -30.61 25.93 -16.07
C PRO A 164 -30.33 26.88 -14.90
N ASP A 165 -30.28 28.19 -15.14
CA ASP A 165 -29.90 29.18 -14.13
C ASP A 165 -31.01 29.45 -13.12
N ARG A 166 -32.25 29.06 -13.45
CA ARG A 166 -33.44 29.26 -12.61
C ARG A 166 -33.90 27.97 -11.93
N PHE A 167 -33.13 26.89 -12.03
CA PHE A 167 -33.54 25.60 -11.51
C PHE A 167 -33.62 25.60 -9.98
N SER A 168 -34.84 25.39 -9.44
CA SER A 168 -35.10 25.30 -8.01
C SER A 168 -35.77 23.99 -7.66
N LEU A 169 -35.10 23.22 -6.80
CA LEU A 169 -35.53 21.89 -6.43
C LEU A 169 -36.61 21.92 -5.35
N LYS A 170 -37.75 21.26 -5.62
CA LYS A 170 -38.87 21.20 -4.69
C LYS A 170 -38.70 20.06 -3.68
N ALA A 171 -39.28 20.24 -2.49
CA ALA A 171 -39.26 19.21 -1.44
C ALA A 171 -39.93 17.89 -1.88
N VAL A 172 -40.94 17.97 -2.74
CA VAL A 172 -41.50 16.84 -3.48
C VAL A 172 -41.31 17.15 -4.96
N PRO A 173 -40.45 16.41 -5.68
CA PRO A 173 -40.18 16.73 -7.08
C PRO A 173 -41.43 16.61 -7.94
N THR A 174 -41.55 17.57 -8.86
CA THR A 174 -42.62 17.64 -9.87
C THR A 174 -42.32 16.72 -11.06
N THR A 175 -43.29 16.49 -11.95
CA THR A 175 -43.14 15.53 -13.06
C THR A 175 -41.96 15.86 -13.98
N ASP A 176 -41.76 17.12 -14.29
CA ASP A 176 -40.61 17.67 -15.01
C ASP A 176 -39.30 17.39 -14.26
N GLN A 177 -39.22 17.65 -12.95
CA GLN A 177 -38.02 17.33 -12.16
C GLN A 177 -37.73 15.83 -12.11
N LEU A 178 -38.79 15.02 -12.05
CA LEU A 178 -38.72 13.57 -12.17
C LEU A 178 -38.19 13.12 -13.54
N ALA A 179 -38.67 13.74 -14.61
CA ALA A 179 -38.23 13.49 -15.98
C ALA A 179 -36.75 13.86 -16.15
N ILE A 180 -36.35 15.07 -15.73
CA ILE A 180 -34.96 15.55 -15.77
C ILE A 180 -34.05 14.58 -15.00
N GLY A 181 -34.37 14.32 -13.72
CA GLY A 181 -33.55 13.47 -12.87
C GLY A 181 -33.42 12.05 -13.42
N SER A 182 -34.52 11.43 -13.84
CA SER A 182 -34.49 10.06 -14.38
C SER A 182 -33.71 9.97 -15.68
N THR A 183 -33.82 10.98 -16.55
CA THR A 183 -33.09 11.05 -17.82
C THR A 183 -31.60 11.20 -17.59
N LEU A 184 -31.18 12.13 -16.72
CA LEU A 184 -29.77 12.30 -16.35
C LEU A 184 -29.21 11.07 -15.64
N GLY A 185 -30.01 10.42 -14.79
CA GLY A 185 -29.67 9.15 -14.17
C GLY A 185 -29.39 8.07 -15.19
N MET A 186 -30.29 7.88 -16.16
CA MET A 186 -30.13 6.92 -17.26
C MET A 186 -28.87 7.20 -18.07
N LEU A 187 -28.68 8.44 -18.52
CA LEU A 187 -27.50 8.82 -19.31
C LEU A 187 -26.19 8.55 -18.55
N SER A 188 -26.20 8.73 -17.22
CA SER A 188 -25.04 8.45 -16.37
C SER A 188 -24.71 6.96 -16.23
N THR A 189 -25.66 6.05 -16.48
CA THR A 189 -25.43 4.60 -16.33
C THR A 189 -24.71 3.94 -17.49
N ASN A 190 -24.63 4.56 -18.67
CA ASN A 190 -24.01 3.95 -19.85
C ASN A 190 -22.47 4.00 -19.77
N SER A 191 -21.82 2.90 -19.40
CA SER A 191 -20.37 2.88 -19.13
C SER A 191 -19.46 3.13 -20.33
N HIS A 192 -19.98 3.04 -21.56
CA HIS A 192 -19.18 3.19 -22.79
C HIS A 192 -19.26 4.58 -23.41
N SER A 193 -20.05 5.50 -22.84
CA SER A 193 -20.21 6.86 -23.37
C SER A 193 -19.37 7.87 -22.61
N GLN A 194 -18.66 8.74 -23.34
CA GLN A 194 -17.98 9.90 -22.77
C GLN A 194 -18.96 10.80 -21.99
N THR A 195 -20.16 11.01 -22.51
CA THR A 195 -21.23 11.79 -21.85
C THR A 195 -21.57 11.22 -20.47
N ALA A 196 -21.60 9.89 -20.33
CA ALA A 196 -21.89 9.27 -19.06
C ALA A 196 -20.76 9.44 -18.04
N ALA A 197 -19.50 9.50 -18.49
CA ALA A 197 -18.36 9.81 -17.63
C ALA A 197 -18.42 11.26 -17.15
N GLU A 198 -18.64 12.22 -18.06
CA GLU A 198 -18.77 13.64 -17.75
C GLU A 198 -19.92 13.92 -16.76
N LEU A 199 -21.10 13.32 -17.00
CA LEU A 199 -22.24 13.43 -16.10
C LEU A 199 -21.94 12.84 -14.73
N LEU A 200 -21.30 11.67 -14.66
CA LEU A 200 -20.98 11.05 -13.38
C LEU A 200 -19.99 11.90 -12.59
N THR A 201 -18.92 12.39 -13.20
CA THR A 201 -17.95 13.29 -12.57
C THR A 201 -18.64 14.56 -12.06
N TRP A 202 -19.54 15.16 -12.85
CA TRP A 202 -20.32 16.32 -12.43
C TRP A 202 -21.21 16.01 -11.21
N ILE A 203 -21.91 14.88 -11.20
CA ILE A 203 -22.75 14.44 -10.06
C ILE A 203 -21.90 14.19 -8.81
N VAL A 204 -20.76 13.51 -8.95
CA VAL A 204 -19.87 13.15 -7.83
C VAL A 204 -19.21 14.39 -7.22
N ARG A 205 -18.83 15.38 -8.04
CA ARG A 205 -18.26 16.66 -7.56
C ARG A 205 -19.25 17.52 -6.79
N ALA A 206 -20.54 17.44 -7.12
CA ALA A 206 -21.59 18.14 -6.36
C ALA A 206 -21.73 17.61 -4.92
N ASP A 207 -21.22 16.41 -4.62
CA ASP A 207 -21.15 15.91 -3.25
C ASP A 207 -19.96 16.50 -2.49
N HIS A 208 -20.26 17.55 -1.73
CA HIS A 208 -19.32 18.14 -0.78
C HIS A 208 -19.04 17.24 0.43
N GLY A 209 -17.83 17.31 0.94
CA GLY A 209 -17.38 16.65 2.16
C GLY A 209 -16.08 15.89 1.98
N SER A 210 -15.58 15.30 3.06
CA SER A 210 -14.40 14.44 2.97
C SER A 210 -14.65 13.25 2.03
N PRO A 211 -13.62 12.72 1.34
CA PRO A 211 -13.79 11.58 0.44
C PRO A 211 -14.49 10.38 1.12
N GLY A 212 -14.20 10.15 2.41
CA GLY A 212 -14.88 9.12 3.19
C GLY A 212 -16.38 9.38 3.34
N ARG A 213 -16.80 10.63 3.60
CA ARG A 213 -18.22 11.00 3.67
C ARG A 213 -18.87 10.88 2.30
N ARG A 214 -18.18 11.26 1.21
CA ARG A 214 -18.67 11.08 -0.17
C ARG A 214 -18.99 9.60 -0.39
N LEU A 215 -18.01 8.72 -0.21
CA LEU A 215 -18.17 7.26 -0.40
C LEU A 215 -19.30 6.65 0.44
N GLN A 216 -19.46 7.04 1.70
CA GLN A 216 -20.57 6.58 2.54
C GLN A 216 -21.95 6.84 1.93
N GLN A 217 -22.11 7.95 1.21
CA GLN A 217 -23.39 8.29 0.61
C GLN A 217 -23.67 7.50 -0.69
N TRP A 218 -22.67 6.83 -1.26
CA TRP A 218 -22.81 5.99 -2.44
C TRP A 218 -22.93 4.49 -2.12
N ARG A 219 -22.78 4.08 -0.85
CA ARG A 219 -22.80 2.66 -0.44
C ARG A 219 -24.05 1.85 -0.80
N SER A 220 -25.17 2.51 -1.07
CA SER A 220 -26.44 1.82 -1.39
C SER A 220 -26.62 1.50 -2.88
N VAL A 221 -25.72 1.97 -3.75
CA VAL A 221 -25.79 1.73 -5.20
C VAL A 221 -25.08 0.43 -5.60
N SER A 222 -25.23 0.00 -6.85
CA SER A 222 -24.57 -1.19 -7.37
C SER A 222 -23.04 -1.11 -7.28
N SER A 223 -22.39 -2.27 -7.20
CA SER A 223 -20.92 -2.38 -7.18
C SER A 223 -20.27 -1.67 -8.38
N ARG A 224 -20.89 -1.75 -9.55
CA ARG A 224 -20.44 -1.06 -10.77
C ARG A 224 -20.41 0.45 -10.60
N LEU A 225 -21.45 1.04 -10.01
CA LEU A 225 -21.52 2.48 -9.80
C LEU A 225 -20.58 2.91 -8.67
N VAL A 226 -20.47 2.13 -7.58
CA VAL A 226 -19.47 2.37 -6.52
C VAL A 226 -18.05 2.40 -7.11
N ALA A 227 -17.71 1.45 -8.00
CA ALA A 227 -16.41 1.39 -8.63
C ALA A 227 -16.07 2.66 -9.43
N ARG A 228 -17.05 3.20 -10.18
CA ARG A 228 -16.85 4.44 -10.94
C ARG A 228 -16.69 5.66 -10.03
N VAL A 229 -17.48 5.76 -8.96
CA VAL A 229 -17.36 6.84 -7.97
C VAL A 229 -16.01 6.78 -7.26
N LEU A 230 -15.52 5.58 -6.93
CA LEU A 230 -14.20 5.36 -6.35
C LEU A 230 -13.08 5.79 -7.30
N GLY A 231 -13.20 5.46 -8.60
CA GLY A 231 -12.26 5.90 -9.62
C GLY A 231 -12.19 7.42 -9.77
N ASP A 232 -13.35 8.10 -9.82
CA ASP A 232 -13.42 9.57 -9.90
C ASP A 232 -12.83 10.25 -8.65
N ALA A 233 -13.04 9.67 -7.48
CA ALA A 233 -12.51 10.19 -6.21
C ALA A 233 -11.06 9.76 -5.90
N ASP A 234 -10.40 8.98 -6.77
CA ASP A 234 -9.10 8.36 -6.47
C ASP A 234 -8.01 9.40 -6.13
N SER A 235 -7.92 10.48 -6.90
CA SER A 235 -6.94 11.56 -6.70
C SER A 235 -7.16 12.34 -5.41
N ASP A 236 -8.40 12.39 -4.90
CA ASP A 236 -8.75 13.05 -3.63
C ASP A 236 -8.40 12.18 -2.41
N LEU A 237 -8.11 10.89 -2.59
CA LEU A 237 -7.91 9.94 -1.50
C LEU A 237 -6.45 9.89 -1.04
N PRO A 238 -6.19 9.80 0.28
CA PRO A 238 -4.85 9.48 0.77
C PRO A 238 -4.45 8.07 0.33
N ILE A 239 -3.15 7.85 0.08
CA ILE A 239 -2.60 6.59 -0.48
C ILE A 239 -3.13 5.32 0.20
N GLN A 240 -3.26 5.30 1.53
CA GLN A 240 -3.77 4.14 2.26
C GLN A 240 -5.23 3.80 1.90
N ARG A 241 -6.07 4.83 1.66
CA ARG A 241 -7.44 4.61 1.19
C ARG A 241 -7.46 4.20 -0.27
N ARG A 242 -6.61 4.79 -1.11
CA ARG A 242 -6.49 4.41 -2.52
C ARG A 242 -6.21 2.91 -2.67
N LEU A 243 -5.28 2.40 -1.87
CA LEU A 243 -4.97 0.97 -1.79
C LEU A 243 -6.18 0.18 -1.27
N ARG A 244 -6.74 0.53 -0.12
CA ARG A 244 -7.87 -0.22 0.47
C ARG A 244 -9.07 -0.36 -0.46
N TYR A 245 -9.43 0.70 -1.17
CA TYR A 245 -10.51 0.70 -2.14
C TYR A 245 -10.09 0.26 -3.56
N ARG A 246 -8.79 -0.05 -3.77
CA ARG A 246 -8.22 -0.38 -5.08
C ARG A 246 -8.54 0.68 -6.13
N SER A 247 -8.70 1.94 -5.73
CA SER A 247 -9.24 3.01 -6.58
C SER A 247 -8.32 3.41 -7.74
N ALA A 248 -7.02 3.17 -7.60
CA ALA A 248 -6.02 3.37 -8.66
C ALA A 248 -5.86 2.14 -9.59
N THR A 249 -6.71 1.11 -9.47
CA THR A 249 -6.70 -0.08 -10.33
C THR A 249 -7.86 -0.04 -11.32
N ARG A 250 -7.88 -0.96 -12.30
CA ARG A 250 -8.98 -1.09 -13.27
C ARG A 250 -10.31 -1.53 -12.63
N GLN A 251 -10.27 -2.08 -11.42
CA GLN A 251 -11.46 -2.56 -10.70
C GLN A 251 -11.53 -2.00 -9.28
N PRO A 252 -11.84 -0.69 -9.11
CA PRO A 252 -12.09 -0.13 -7.78
C PRO A 252 -13.23 -0.87 -7.08
N THR A 253 -13.06 -1.23 -5.82
CA THR A 253 -14.05 -2.01 -5.07
C THR A 253 -13.90 -1.75 -3.58
N GLU A 254 -15.01 -1.81 -2.84
CA GLU A 254 -15.00 -1.72 -1.37
C GLU A 254 -14.08 -2.80 -0.74
N PRO A 255 -13.54 -2.55 0.48
CA PRO A 255 -12.70 -3.52 1.17
C PRO A 255 -13.52 -4.75 1.61
N ASP A 256 -13.17 -5.89 1.04
CA ASP A 256 -13.82 -7.19 1.18
C ASP A 256 -12.95 -8.23 1.92
N LEU A 257 -11.66 -7.95 2.08
CA LEU A 257 -10.71 -8.86 2.72
C LEU A 257 -10.68 -8.66 4.24
N GLY A 258 -11.15 -9.69 4.94
CA GLY A 258 -10.99 -9.81 6.39
C GLY A 258 -9.55 -10.09 6.81
N GLU A 259 -9.32 -10.09 8.13
CA GLU A 259 -7.98 -10.23 8.71
C GLU A 259 -7.27 -11.54 8.31
N SER A 260 -7.99 -12.65 8.20
CA SER A 260 -7.44 -13.96 7.83
C SER A 260 -6.83 -13.95 6.43
N SER A 261 -7.53 -13.37 5.44
CA SER A 261 -7.02 -13.25 4.07
C SER A 261 -5.79 -12.35 4.01
N VAL A 262 -5.78 -11.25 4.77
CA VAL A 262 -4.63 -10.35 4.84
C VAL A 262 -3.42 -11.04 5.50
N ARG A 263 -3.65 -11.87 6.53
CA ARG A 263 -2.60 -12.70 7.13
C ARG A 263 -2.05 -13.73 6.15
N GLN A 264 -2.91 -14.31 5.31
CA GLN A 264 -2.46 -15.23 4.27
C GLN A 264 -1.54 -14.51 3.26
N ARG A 265 -1.91 -13.30 2.81
CA ARG A 265 -1.03 -12.47 1.97
C ARG A 265 0.28 -12.10 2.69
N ALA A 266 0.23 -11.81 4.00
CA ALA A 266 1.42 -11.46 4.79
C ALA A 266 2.45 -12.60 4.91
N LYS A 267 2.06 -13.86 4.68
CA LYS A 267 3.01 -14.98 4.56
C LYS A 267 3.84 -14.87 3.28
N SER A 268 3.24 -14.39 2.21
CA SER A 268 3.87 -14.22 0.88
C SER A 268 4.76 -12.98 0.77
N VAL A 269 4.73 -12.08 1.75
CA VAL A 269 5.39 -10.76 1.67
C VAL A 269 6.56 -10.65 2.67
N PRO A 270 7.76 -10.26 2.19
CA PRO A 270 8.90 -9.95 3.05
C PRO A 270 8.71 -8.64 3.84
N SER A 271 9.52 -8.41 4.87
CA SER A 271 9.44 -7.17 5.67
C SER A 271 10.00 -5.94 4.94
N LEU A 272 10.77 -6.14 3.86
CA LEU A 272 11.20 -5.11 2.92
C LEU A 272 10.72 -5.50 1.54
N LEU A 273 10.19 -4.55 0.76
CA LEU A 273 9.80 -4.83 -0.61
C LEU A 273 11.01 -5.39 -1.39
N TRP A 274 10.75 -6.37 -2.27
CA TRP A 274 11.77 -7.02 -3.11
C TRP A 274 12.65 -6.00 -3.84
N HIS A 275 13.90 -6.35 -4.09
CA HIS A 275 14.89 -5.42 -4.64
C HIS A 275 14.48 -4.95 -6.04
N GLY A 276 14.09 -5.85 -6.95
CA GLY A 276 13.66 -5.47 -8.29
C GLY A 276 12.43 -4.54 -8.29
N TRP A 277 11.45 -4.80 -7.42
CA TRP A 277 10.29 -3.94 -7.25
C TRP A 277 10.61 -2.61 -6.56
N SER A 278 11.59 -2.59 -5.67
CA SER A 278 12.07 -1.36 -5.04
C SER A 278 12.71 -0.43 -6.07
N ILE A 279 13.49 -0.95 -7.03
CA ILE A 279 14.09 -0.12 -8.10
C ILE A 279 13.01 0.52 -8.97
N ARG A 280 11.97 -0.25 -9.33
CA ARG A 280 10.85 0.24 -10.16
C ARG A 280 10.05 1.33 -9.46
N LEU A 281 9.78 1.18 -8.15
CA LEU A 281 8.89 2.07 -7.41
C LEU A 281 9.60 3.22 -6.70
N LEU A 282 10.93 3.21 -6.60
CA LEU A 282 11.69 4.28 -5.98
C LEU A 282 11.96 5.40 -7.00
N PRO A 283 11.45 6.62 -6.81
CA PRO A 283 11.77 7.74 -7.70
C PRO A 283 13.28 8.02 -7.77
N THR A 284 13.76 8.61 -8.86
CA THR A 284 15.18 8.94 -9.11
C THR A 284 15.69 10.16 -8.32
N ALA A 285 15.32 10.25 -7.04
CA ALA A 285 15.84 11.25 -6.11
C ALA A 285 16.98 10.66 -5.27
N ALA A 286 18.00 11.46 -4.97
CA ALA A 286 19.03 11.06 -4.01
C ALA A 286 18.41 10.94 -2.62
N LEU A 287 18.59 9.78 -1.98
CA LEU A 287 18.04 9.46 -0.66
C LEU A 287 19.13 8.89 0.22
N ASP A 288 19.07 9.19 1.52
CA ASP A 288 19.92 8.50 2.48
C ASP A 288 19.44 7.05 2.70
N PRO A 289 20.33 6.14 3.13
CA PRO A 289 20.00 4.72 3.30
C PRO A 289 18.84 4.44 4.27
N ARG A 290 18.63 5.29 5.30
CA ARG A 290 17.54 5.09 6.27
C ARG A 290 16.19 5.40 5.61
N THR A 291 16.10 6.54 4.94
CA THR A 291 14.87 6.94 4.23
C THR A 291 14.49 5.92 3.16
N ARG A 292 15.48 5.37 2.43
CA ARG A 292 15.27 4.27 1.47
C ARG A 292 14.70 3.02 2.14
N ASP A 293 15.28 2.58 3.26
CA ASP A 293 14.83 1.36 3.95
C ASP A 293 13.43 1.53 4.55
N ASP A 294 13.15 2.70 5.14
CA ASP A 294 11.83 3.04 5.68
C ASP A 294 10.78 3.11 4.57
N TYR A 295 11.13 3.61 3.39
CA TYR A 295 10.27 3.57 2.21
C TYR A 295 9.95 2.12 1.81
N ARG A 296 10.97 1.26 1.69
CA ARG A 296 10.78 -0.16 1.34
C ARG A 296 9.91 -0.92 2.35
N ARG A 297 10.08 -0.68 3.65
CA ARG A 297 9.22 -1.23 4.72
C ARG A 297 7.78 -0.73 4.59
N THR A 298 7.63 0.56 4.28
CA THR A 298 6.32 1.19 4.09
C THR A 298 5.59 0.60 2.89
N CYS A 299 6.27 0.41 1.75
CA CYS A 299 5.69 -0.23 0.57
C CYS A 299 5.31 -1.70 0.83
N ALA A 300 6.15 -2.46 1.55
CA ALA A 300 5.82 -3.84 1.93
C ALA A 300 4.55 -3.90 2.81
N ALA A 301 4.42 -3.02 3.80
CA ALA A 301 3.20 -2.94 4.61
C ALA A 301 1.98 -2.44 3.81
N MET A 302 2.18 -1.52 2.87
CA MET A 302 1.13 -1.03 1.96
C MET A 302 0.62 -2.11 1.00
N LEU A 303 1.46 -3.07 0.60
CA LEU A 303 1.07 -4.21 -0.23
C LEU A 303 0.01 -5.12 0.42
N LEU A 304 -0.16 -5.04 1.74
CA LEU A 304 -1.22 -5.74 2.46
C LEU A 304 -2.55 -4.99 2.50
N LEU A 305 -2.60 -3.73 2.05
CA LEU A 305 -3.80 -2.89 2.12
C LEU A 305 -4.82 -3.08 0.98
N PRO A 306 -4.47 -3.48 -0.26
CA PRO A 306 -5.45 -3.71 -1.30
C PRO A 306 -6.57 -4.67 -0.89
N GLY A 307 -7.81 -4.17 -0.89
CA GLY A 307 -9.02 -4.90 -0.44
C GLY A 307 -9.16 -5.04 1.08
N ALA A 308 -8.19 -4.61 1.88
CA ALA A 308 -8.13 -4.93 3.30
C ALA A 308 -9.05 -4.07 4.18
N GLN A 309 -9.75 -4.74 5.09
CA GLN A 309 -10.50 -4.09 6.16
C GLN A 309 -9.61 -3.62 7.31
N VAL A 310 -8.40 -4.18 7.44
CA VAL A 310 -7.41 -3.79 8.46
C VAL A 310 -6.70 -2.47 8.12
N GLY A 311 -6.15 -1.82 9.14
CA GLY A 311 -5.37 -0.58 8.99
C GLY A 311 -3.87 -0.81 8.77
N PHE A 312 -3.17 0.23 8.30
CA PHE A 312 -1.72 0.19 8.01
C PHE A 312 -0.85 -0.33 9.17
N LEU A 313 -1.11 0.11 10.42
CA LEU A 313 -0.30 -0.33 11.56
C LEU A 313 -0.49 -1.82 11.86
N GLN A 314 -1.70 -2.35 11.64
CA GLN A 314 -1.97 -3.76 11.83
C GLN A 314 -1.31 -4.59 10.72
N ALA A 315 -1.36 -4.13 9.46
CA ALA A 315 -0.62 -4.72 8.35
C ALA A 315 0.90 -4.74 8.61
N ALA A 316 1.49 -3.64 9.08
CA ALA A 316 2.92 -3.57 9.40
C ALA A 316 3.32 -4.60 10.47
N ARG A 317 2.51 -4.79 11.53
CA ARG A 317 2.76 -5.81 12.56
C ARG A 317 2.73 -7.24 12.00
N MET A 318 1.89 -7.52 11.01
CA MET A 318 1.84 -8.85 10.38
C MET A 318 3.15 -9.19 9.65
N LEU A 319 3.92 -8.18 9.24
CA LEU A 319 5.26 -8.34 8.64
C LEU A 319 6.40 -8.33 9.67
N GLY A 320 6.09 -8.32 10.97
CA GLY A 320 7.09 -8.27 12.04
C GLY A 320 7.80 -6.91 12.17
N LEU A 321 7.22 -5.83 11.61
CA LEU A 321 7.79 -4.49 11.71
C LEU A 321 7.40 -3.85 13.05
N ASP A 322 8.38 -3.31 13.79
CA ASP A 322 8.12 -2.47 14.97
C ASP A 322 7.26 -1.29 14.51
N PRO A 323 6.07 -1.03 15.07
CA PRO A 323 5.20 0.09 14.70
C PRO A 323 5.86 1.48 14.69
N ARG A 324 6.99 1.65 15.38
CA ARG A 324 7.80 2.89 15.38
C ARG A 324 8.65 3.07 14.13
N LEU A 325 9.01 1.97 13.44
CA LEU A 325 9.90 1.96 12.28
C LEU A 325 9.22 2.30 10.94
N PRO A 326 8.06 1.73 10.55
CA PRO A 326 7.36 2.11 9.33
C PRO A 326 6.66 3.44 9.57
N SER A 327 7.37 4.53 9.28
CA SER A 327 6.82 5.86 9.35
C SER A 327 5.84 6.07 8.20
N ARG A 328 4.57 6.37 8.52
CA ARG A 328 3.61 6.88 7.53
C ARG A 328 4.13 8.10 6.76
N ALA A 329 5.13 8.80 7.31
CA ALA A 329 5.79 9.93 6.68
C ALA A 329 6.91 9.54 5.70
N ALA A 330 7.39 8.28 5.67
CA ALA A 330 8.44 7.86 4.74
C ALA A 330 7.96 7.93 3.28
N PHE A 331 6.72 7.51 3.01
CA PHE A 331 6.14 7.57 1.66
C PHE A 331 6.08 9.01 1.11
N PRO A 332 5.45 10.00 1.78
CA PRO A 332 5.40 11.37 1.27
C PRO A 332 6.74 12.10 1.25
N LYS A 333 7.76 11.65 2.01
CA LYS A 333 9.13 12.16 1.90
C LYS A 333 9.80 11.79 0.58
N VAL A 334 9.48 10.62 0.04
CA VAL A 334 10.08 10.06 -1.18
C VAL A 334 9.21 10.36 -2.40
N VAL A 335 7.89 10.25 -2.26
CA VAL A 335 6.92 10.39 -3.35
C VAL A 335 6.25 11.75 -3.24
N THR A 336 6.82 12.73 -3.93
CA THR A 336 6.33 14.13 -3.94
C THR A 336 5.38 14.42 -5.09
N GLN A 337 5.49 13.70 -6.20
CA GLN A 337 4.65 13.88 -7.39
C GLN A 337 3.35 13.06 -7.29
N PRO A 338 2.17 13.65 -7.55
CA PRO A 338 0.89 12.94 -7.52
C PRO A 338 0.83 11.74 -8.50
N ASP A 339 1.44 11.88 -9.68
CA ASP A 339 1.44 10.83 -10.71
C ASP A 339 2.20 9.59 -10.23
N HIS A 340 3.36 9.77 -9.59
CA HIS A 340 4.10 8.67 -8.98
C HIS A 340 3.28 7.96 -7.89
N ALA A 341 2.56 8.72 -7.05
CA ALA A 341 1.69 8.11 -6.03
C ALA A 341 0.57 7.26 -6.67
N THR A 342 0.05 7.68 -7.82
CA THR A 342 -0.94 6.92 -8.59
C THR A 342 -0.37 5.63 -9.17
N ILE A 343 0.79 5.71 -9.80
CA ILE A 343 1.49 4.54 -10.36
C ILE A 343 1.80 3.53 -9.25
N ILE A 344 2.30 3.98 -8.11
CA ILE A 344 2.63 3.10 -6.98
C ILE A 344 1.36 2.48 -6.38
N ALA A 345 0.27 3.24 -6.22
CA ALA A 345 -1.00 2.72 -5.75
C ALA A 345 -1.54 1.61 -6.68
N SER A 346 -1.49 1.86 -7.99
CA SER A 346 -1.90 0.90 -9.01
C SER A 346 -1.03 -0.36 -8.98
N CYS A 347 0.30 -0.20 -8.95
CA CYS A 347 1.26 -1.29 -8.90
C CYS A 347 1.04 -2.18 -7.68
N LEU A 348 0.97 -1.60 -6.47
CA LEU A 348 0.74 -2.38 -5.26
C LEU A 348 -0.63 -3.07 -5.27
N GLY A 349 -1.65 -2.47 -5.89
CA GLY A 349 -2.96 -3.11 -6.10
C GLY A 349 -2.90 -4.31 -7.05
N GLN A 350 -2.18 -4.19 -8.17
CA GLN A 350 -1.97 -5.28 -9.13
C GLN A 350 -1.14 -6.41 -8.51
N LEU A 351 -0.02 -6.08 -7.86
CA LEU A 351 0.82 -7.06 -7.14
C LEU A 351 0.04 -7.82 -6.08
N ALA A 352 -0.75 -7.13 -5.26
CA ALA A 352 -1.56 -7.79 -4.23
C ALA A 352 -2.57 -8.77 -4.85
N THR A 353 -3.20 -8.38 -5.95
CA THR A 353 -4.13 -9.24 -6.69
C THR A 353 -3.42 -10.49 -7.23
N GLN A 354 -2.25 -10.33 -7.84
CA GLN A 354 -1.48 -11.46 -8.38
C GLN A 354 -0.92 -12.36 -7.28
N LEU A 355 -0.53 -11.82 -6.12
CA LEU A 355 -0.11 -12.61 -4.97
C LEU A 355 -1.25 -13.43 -4.37
N ASP A 356 -2.46 -12.87 -4.33
CA ASP A 356 -3.64 -13.60 -3.83
C ASP A 356 -4.06 -14.72 -4.80
N LEU A 357 -3.85 -14.53 -6.12
CA LEU A 357 -4.20 -15.51 -7.16
C LEU A 357 -3.16 -16.61 -7.33
N ASN A 358 -1.88 -16.25 -7.45
CA ASN A 358 -0.80 -17.19 -7.79
C ASN A 358 -0.01 -17.68 -6.57
N GLY A 359 -0.11 -16.97 -5.43
CA GLY A 359 0.67 -17.25 -4.23
C GLY A 359 2.13 -16.81 -4.33
N CYS A 360 2.94 -17.35 -3.42
CA CYS A 360 4.38 -17.14 -3.33
C CYS A 360 5.01 -18.48 -2.92
N PRO A 361 6.16 -18.87 -3.52
CA PRO A 361 6.85 -20.10 -3.13
C PRO A 361 7.56 -20.00 -1.77
N ILE A 362 7.61 -18.81 -1.15
CA ILE A 362 8.27 -18.57 0.14
C ILE A 362 7.24 -18.18 1.21
N ASP A 363 7.18 -18.94 2.31
CA ASP A 363 6.48 -18.51 3.53
C ASP A 363 7.42 -17.66 4.41
N TYR A 364 7.42 -16.35 4.16
CA TYR A 364 8.21 -15.39 4.92
C TYR A 364 7.78 -15.29 6.39
N ALA A 365 6.51 -15.56 6.72
CA ALA A 365 6.08 -15.54 8.12
C ALA A 365 6.71 -16.69 8.90
N ARG A 366 6.75 -17.89 8.31
CA ARG A 366 7.47 -19.04 8.87
C ARG A 366 8.96 -18.74 9.00
N ARG A 367 9.62 -18.18 7.97
CA ARG A 367 11.06 -17.87 8.03
C ARG A 367 11.39 -16.86 9.14
N ARG A 368 10.57 -15.82 9.33
CA ARG A 368 10.71 -14.85 10.42
C ARG A 368 10.59 -15.47 11.82
N ALA A 369 9.78 -16.52 11.97
CA ALA A 369 9.61 -17.21 13.24
C ALA A 369 10.75 -18.19 13.55
N LEU A 370 11.39 -18.76 12.52
CA LEU A 370 12.40 -19.81 12.67
C LEU A 370 13.84 -19.29 12.71
N PHE A 371 14.18 -18.32 11.84
CA PHE A 371 15.55 -17.89 11.65
C PHE A 371 15.88 -16.64 12.48
N THR A 372 16.86 -16.77 13.37
CA THR A 372 17.42 -15.70 14.20
C THR A 372 18.95 -15.77 14.14
N SER A 373 19.65 -14.85 14.80
CA SER A 373 21.13 -14.90 14.92
C SER A 373 21.61 -16.21 15.54
N ASP A 374 20.77 -16.86 16.33
CA ASP A 374 21.14 -18.01 17.16
C ASP A 374 20.74 -19.35 16.51
N THR A 375 19.75 -19.34 15.60
CA THR A 375 19.29 -20.56 14.94
C THR A 375 19.97 -20.82 13.61
N ILE A 376 20.60 -19.82 12.99
CA ILE A 376 21.34 -20.03 11.74
C ILE A 376 22.69 -20.71 11.98
N SER A 377 23.06 -21.60 11.08
CA SER A 377 24.40 -22.20 11.01
C SER A 377 25.17 -21.67 9.81
N LEU A 378 26.45 -21.34 10.02
CA LEU A 378 27.38 -20.97 8.95
C LEU A 378 28.59 -21.90 9.01
N ASP A 379 28.86 -22.65 7.94
CA ASP A 379 30.04 -23.52 7.85
C ASP A 379 31.30 -22.66 7.69
N LEU A 380 31.96 -22.41 8.81
CA LEU A 380 33.21 -21.65 8.87
C LEU A 380 34.37 -22.41 8.21
N ASP A 381 34.35 -23.74 8.21
CA ASP A 381 35.39 -24.53 7.57
C ASP A 381 35.28 -24.45 6.05
N ALA A 382 34.07 -24.51 5.49
CA ALA A 382 33.82 -24.24 4.07
C ALA A 382 34.22 -22.82 3.68
N TYR A 383 33.91 -21.83 4.52
CA TYR A 383 34.34 -20.46 4.30
C TYR A 383 35.88 -20.34 4.27
N VAL A 384 36.59 -20.99 5.20
CA VAL A 384 38.06 -21.00 5.22
C VAL A 384 38.63 -21.70 3.98
N ARG A 385 38.02 -22.81 3.53
CA ARG A 385 38.41 -23.49 2.28
C ARG A 385 38.22 -22.58 1.06
N LEU A 386 37.11 -21.86 0.98
CA LEU A 386 36.85 -20.86 -0.08
C LEU A 386 37.92 -19.76 -0.07
N CYS A 387 38.18 -19.15 1.08
CA CYS A 387 39.22 -18.12 1.20
C CYS A 387 40.60 -18.63 0.79
N ARG A 388 40.97 -19.86 1.17
CA ARG A 388 42.26 -20.46 0.78
C ARG A 388 42.37 -20.67 -0.73
N ARG A 389 41.30 -21.16 -1.37
CA ARG A 389 41.26 -21.41 -2.81
C ARG A 389 41.43 -20.13 -3.61
N GLU A 390 40.75 -19.06 -3.19
CA GLU A 390 40.77 -17.76 -3.88
C GLU A 390 41.90 -16.81 -3.41
N GLY A 391 42.71 -17.24 -2.43
CA GLY A 391 43.79 -16.41 -1.86
C GLY A 391 43.30 -15.21 -1.04
N TRP A 392 42.06 -15.23 -0.52
CA TRP A 392 41.47 -14.13 0.23
C TRP A 392 41.85 -14.15 1.71
N SER A 393 41.94 -12.97 2.33
CA SER A 393 42.00 -12.85 3.79
C SER A 393 40.68 -13.32 4.42
N ARG A 394 40.80 -14.20 5.42
CA ARG A 394 39.67 -14.70 6.23
C ARG A 394 38.95 -13.56 6.97
N GLY A 395 39.67 -12.48 7.27
CA GLY A 395 39.22 -11.47 8.22
C GLY A 395 39.10 -12.01 9.66
N GLY A 396 38.80 -11.12 10.60
CA GLY A 396 38.53 -11.48 11.99
C GLY A 396 37.04 -11.69 12.27
N ASN A 397 36.68 -11.77 13.55
CA ASN A 397 35.30 -11.99 14.03
C ASN A 397 34.28 -11.02 13.41
N GLY A 398 34.66 -9.76 13.17
CA GLY A 398 33.77 -8.78 12.52
C GLY A 398 33.32 -9.20 11.12
N ARG A 399 34.19 -9.86 10.34
CA ARG A 399 33.81 -10.37 9.00
C ARG A 399 32.84 -11.54 9.10
N VAL A 400 33.04 -12.45 10.06
CA VAL A 400 32.12 -13.56 10.34
C VAL A 400 30.74 -13.02 10.73
N GLN A 401 30.67 -11.98 11.56
CA GLN A 401 29.39 -11.36 11.91
C GLN A 401 28.68 -10.73 10.70
N ARG A 402 29.42 -10.07 9.79
CA ARG A 402 28.85 -9.56 8.53
C ARG A 402 28.32 -10.69 7.63
N LEU A 403 29.01 -11.84 7.58
CA LEU A 403 28.55 -13.01 6.83
C LEU A 403 27.29 -13.63 7.43
N ARG A 404 27.23 -13.80 8.76
CA ARG A 404 26.03 -14.27 9.47
C ARG A 404 24.84 -13.33 9.25
N TRP A 405 25.07 -12.03 9.35
CA TRP A 405 24.07 -11.02 9.06
C TRP A 405 23.55 -11.09 7.61
N ALA A 406 24.44 -11.28 6.64
CA ALA A 406 24.06 -11.40 5.22
C ALA A 406 23.27 -12.70 4.97
N LEU A 407 23.71 -13.83 5.54
CA LEU A 407 22.99 -15.09 5.51
C LEU A 407 21.58 -14.95 6.08
N LEU A 408 21.44 -14.35 7.27
CA LEU A 408 20.14 -14.12 7.89
C LEU A 408 19.26 -13.20 7.03
N SER A 409 19.84 -12.17 6.42
CA SER A 409 19.12 -11.27 5.52
C SER A 409 18.58 -11.99 4.27
N LEU A 410 19.33 -12.95 3.71
CA LEU A 410 18.89 -13.78 2.58
C LEU A 410 17.72 -14.68 2.98
N LEU A 411 17.80 -15.34 4.13
CA LEU A 411 16.73 -16.22 4.63
C LEU A 411 15.44 -15.44 4.88
N LEU A 412 15.51 -14.28 5.51
CA LEU A 412 14.34 -13.51 5.92
C LEU A 412 13.70 -12.66 4.81
N GLY A 413 14.44 -12.36 3.73
CA GLY A 413 14.03 -11.31 2.78
C GLY A 413 13.93 -9.92 3.43
N ALA A 414 14.65 -9.71 4.53
CA ALA A 414 14.61 -8.49 5.33
C ALA A 414 16.03 -8.07 5.72
N HIS A 415 16.20 -6.85 6.26
CA HIS A 415 17.43 -6.51 6.96
C HIS A 415 17.35 -7.13 8.36
N ALA A 416 18.21 -8.11 8.63
CA ALA A 416 18.49 -8.52 10.00
C ALA A 416 19.09 -7.35 10.79
N ASP A 417 18.99 -7.41 12.13
CA ASP A 417 19.61 -6.43 13.01
C ASP A 417 21.11 -6.34 12.74
N LEU A 418 21.61 -5.09 12.67
CA LEU A 418 23.01 -4.85 12.37
C LEU A 418 23.88 -5.38 13.53
N PRO A 419 24.98 -6.08 13.23
CA PRO A 419 25.95 -6.44 14.26
C PRO A 419 26.51 -5.22 14.99
N ASP A 420 26.89 -5.41 16.26
CA ASP A 420 27.51 -4.35 17.06
C ASP A 420 28.71 -3.71 16.34
N GLY A 421 28.70 -2.37 16.30
CA GLY A 421 29.74 -1.57 15.64
C GLY A 421 29.62 -1.46 14.12
N MET A 422 28.62 -2.09 13.49
CA MET A 422 28.35 -1.93 12.06
C MET A 422 27.34 -0.79 11.81
N VAL A 423 27.70 0.17 10.95
CA VAL A 423 26.76 1.22 10.50
C VAL A 423 26.15 0.89 9.14
N LEU A 424 25.11 1.65 8.74
CA LEU A 424 24.42 1.44 7.45
C LEU A 424 25.35 1.62 6.24
N HIS A 425 26.36 2.47 6.35
CA HIS A 425 27.36 2.65 5.30
C HIS A 425 28.21 1.38 5.12
N ASP A 426 28.75 0.82 6.21
CA ASP A 426 29.49 -0.46 6.18
C ASP A 426 28.68 -1.58 5.53
N ARG A 427 27.37 -1.59 5.79
CA ARG A 427 26.43 -2.57 5.28
C ARG A 427 26.30 -2.47 3.77
N ASP A 428 26.01 -1.27 3.28
CA ASP A 428 25.79 -1.03 1.86
C ASP A 428 27.09 -1.24 1.07
N GLU A 429 28.23 -0.82 1.62
CA GLU A 429 29.54 -1.10 1.04
C GLU A 429 29.86 -2.59 1.00
N PHE A 430 29.57 -3.33 2.09
CA PHE A 430 29.80 -4.77 2.14
C PHE A 430 28.99 -5.53 1.09
N ARG A 431 27.72 -5.15 0.87
CA ARG A 431 26.88 -5.77 -0.17
C ARG A 431 27.38 -5.47 -1.57
N LEU A 432 27.69 -4.20 -1.84
CA LEU A 432 28.15 -3.75 -3.15
C LEU A 432 29.48 -4.42 -3.56
N LYS A 433 30.41 -4.58 -2.61
CA LYS A 433 31.74 -5.15 -2.82
C LYS A 433 31.82 -6.65 -2.54
N MET A 434 30.69 -7.32 -2.28
CA MET A 434 30.66 -8.75 -2.00
C MET A 434 31.08 -9.53 -3.24
N PRO A 435 32.14 -10.35 -3.24
CA PRO A 435 32.51 -11.09 -4.44
C PRO A 435 31.40 -12.08 -4.88
N PRO A 436 31.19 -12.31 -6.19
CA PRO A 436 30.14 -13.23 -6.66
C PRO A 436 30.24 -14.64 -6.08
N LEU A 437 31.46 -15.19 -5.94
CA LEU A 437 31.68 -16.50 -5.31
C LEU A 437 31.37 -16.51 -3.80
N LEU A 438 31.53 -15.38 -3.12
CA LEU A 438 31.14 -15.27 -1.71
C LEU A 438 29.62 -15.18 -1.58
N ARG A 439 28.96 -14.49 -2.52
CA ARG A 439 27.49 -14.46 -2.61
C ARG A 439 26.91 -15.84 -2.90
N SER A 440 27.48 -16.59 -3.86
CA SER A 440 27.03 -17.95 -4.17
C SER A 440 27.20 -18.86 -2.95
N PHE A 441 28.33 -18.77 -2.26
CA PHE A 441 28.54 -19.47 -0.99
C PHE A 441 27.44 -19.15 0.04
N LEU A 442 27.07 -17.89 0.23
CA LEU A 442 25.99 -17.54 1.16
C LEU A 442 24.61 -18.07 0.72
N ILE A 443 24.35 -18.18 -0.58
CA ILE A 443 23.12 -18.80 -1.11
C ILE A 443 23.12 -20.31 -0.83
N ASP A 444 24.25 -20.99 -0.99
CA ASP A 444 24.40 -22.41 -0.66
C ASP A 444 24.16 -22.63 0.83
N GLN A 445 24.79 -21.81 1.68
CA GLN A 445 24.58 -21.85 3.13
C GLN A 445 23.11 -21.58 3.53
N ALA A 446 22.42 -20.66 2.84
CA ALA A 446 21.00 -20.44 3.07
C ALA A 446 20.17 -21.66 2.68
N THR A 447 20.51 -22.33 1.58
CA THR A 447 19.87 -23.57 1.14
C THR A 447 20.07 -24.71 2.16
N ASP A 448 21.26 -24.82 2.73
CA ASP A 448 21.57 -25.80 3.79
C ASP A 448 20.72 -25.55 5.04
N ASN A 449 20.59 -24.27 5.46
CA ASN A 449 19.74 -23.90 6.59
C ASN A 449 18.26 -24.23 6.32
N LEU A 450 17.74 -23.96 5.11
CA LEU A 450 16.37 -24.34 4.75
C LEU A 450 16.19 -25.86 4.78
N THR A 451 17.15 -26.62 4.25
CA THR A 451 17.13 -28.08 4.22
C THR A 451 17.18 -28.67 5.63
N HIS A 452 18.00 -28.12 6.52
CA HIS A 452 18.08 -28.53 7.93
C HIS A 452 16.72 -28.43 8.63
N HIS A 453 15.94 -27.39 8.32
CA HIS A 453 14.58 -27.20 8.83
C HIS A 453 13.49 -27.90 7.99
N LYS A 454 13.85 -28.75 7.03
CA LYS A 454 12.94 -29.46 6.12
C LYS A 454 12.03 -28.51 5.31
N ILE A 455 12.57 -27.38 4.89
CA ILE A 455 11.89 -26.37 4.07
C ILE A 455 12.33 -26.53 2.62
N HIS A 456 11.38 -26.82 1.73
CA HIS A 456 11.60 -26.99 0.29
C HIS A 456 11.13 -25.76 -0.49
N GLU A 457 11.79 -24.62 -0.26
CA GLU A 457 11.50 -23.34 -0.89
C GLU A 457 12.78 -22.75 -1.52
N PRO A 458 12.69 -21.91 -2.56
CA PRO A 458 13.86 -21.19 -3.06
C PRO A 458 14.38 -20.18 -2.02
N VAL A 459 15.70 -19.95 -1.96
CA VAL A 459 16.28 -18.95 -1.04
C VAL A 459 15.74 -17.56 -1.35
N LEU A 460 15.80 -17.17 -2.62
CA LEU A 460 15.35 -15.89 -3.15
C LEU A 460 14.22 -16.10 -4.15
N TRP A 461 13.24 -15.23 -4.08
CA TRP A 461 12.18 -15.12 -5.07
C TRP A 461 11.65 -13.69 -5.04
N GLU A 462 11.31 -13.15 -6.20
CA GLU A 462 10.52 -11.94 -6.33
C GLU A 462 9.45 -12.11 -7.41
N PRO A 463 8.31 -11.41 -7.29
CA PRO A 463 7.26 -11.49 -8.30
C PRO A 463 7.77 -11.11 -9.69
N PRO A 464 7.42 -11.86 -10.75
CA PRO A 464 7.71 -11.50 -12.13
C PRO A 464 7.24 -10.09 -12.50
N GLY A 465 8.06 -9.34 -13.24
CA GLY A 465 7.77 -7.94 -13.58
C GLY A 465 6.51 -7.73 -14.42
N ASP A 466 6.09 -8.74 -15.18
CA ASP A 466 4.89 -8.76 -16.04
C ASP A 466 3.57 -8.89 -15.27
N TRP A 467 3.63 -9.17 -13.95
CA TRP A 467 2.47 -9.13 -13.06
C TRP A 467 1.81 -7.74 -12.97
N CYS A 468 2.55 -6.69 -13.32
CA CYS A 468 2.04 -5.34 -13.42
C CYS A 468 2.22 -4.82 -14.85
N GLN A 469 1.12 -4.46 -15.52
CA GLN A 469 1.14 -4.02 -16.92
C GLN A 469 0.91 -2.51 -17.04
N GLU A 470 1.46 -1.92 -18.11
CA GLU A 470 1.16 -0.54 -18.56
C GLU A 470 1.51 0.57 -17.55
N LEU A 471 2.59 0.42 -16.79
CA LEU A 471 3.03 1.43 -15.81
C LEU A 471 4.33 2.11 -16.26
N ALA A 472 4.30 3.45 -16.31
CA ALA A 472 5.51 4.26 -16.41
C ALA A 472 6.16 4.33 -15.02
N TRP A 473 7.15 3.47 -14.75
CA TRP A 473 7.78 3.37 -13.44
C TRP A 473 8.39 4.71 -12.98
N PRO A 474 8.20 5.12 -11.70
CA PRO A 474 8.88 6.30 -11.15
C PRO A 474 10.41 6.16 -11.12
N GLY A 475 10.88 4.92 -10.99
CA GLY A 475 12.30 4.56 -11.02
C GLY A 475 12.69 3.88 -12.33
N SER A 476 13.53 2.84 -12.23
CA SER A 476 14.02 2.08 -13.39
C SER A 476 13.67 0.59 -13.30
N SER A 477 13.80 -0.13 -14.42
CA SER A 477 13.72 -1.59 -14.41
C SER A 477 15.14 -2.17 -14.26
N PRO A 478 15.38 -3.18 -13.41
CA PRO A 478 16.61 -3.97 -13.42
C PRO A 478 16.95 -4.48 -14.82
N ASP A 479 15.94 -4.85 -15.61
CA ASP A 479 16.10 -5.41 -16.97
C ASP A 479 16.58 -4.37 -17.99
N ALA A 480 16.43 -3.08 -17.68
CA ALA A 480 16.89 -1.98 -18.53
C ALA A 480 18.38 -1.65 -18.30
N VAL A 481 19.00 -2.19 -17.26
CA VAL A 481 20.39 -1.90 -16.90
C VAL A 481 21.33 -2.85 -17.63
N SER A 482 22.33 -2.30 -18.32
CA SER A 482 23.33 -3.11 -19.04
C SER A 482 24.28 -3.82 -18.06
N ASN A 483 24.10 -5.14 -17.88
CA ASN A 483 25.01 -5.96 -17.07
C ASN A 483 26.46 -5.85 -17.53
N ALA A 484 26.70 -5.85 -18.85
CA ALA A 484 28.04 -5.73 -19.43
C ALA A 484 28.64 -4.34 -19.17
N GLY A 485 27.84 -3.28 -19.31
CA GLY A 485 28.28 -1.91 -19.01
C GLY A 485 28.63 -1.74 -17.53
N PHE A 486 27.78 -2.25 -16.63
CA PHE A 486 28.07 -2.27 -15.20
C PHE A 486 29.37 -3.02 -14.90
N ALA A 487 29.53 -4.25 -15.41
CA ALA A 487 30.71 -5.06 -15.15
C ALA A 487 32.01 -4.39 -15.66
N ALA A 488 31.98 -3.75 -16.83
CA ALA A 488 33.13 -3.04 -17.39
C ALA A 488 33.56 -1.85 -16.51
N MET A 489 32.62 -1.00 -16.10
CA MET A 489 32.93 0.16 -15.25
C MET A 489 33.35 -0.26 -13.85
N ALA A 490 32.70 -1.28 -13.29
CA ALA A 490 33.07 -1.81 -11.99
C ALA A 490 34.47 -2.44 -12.02
N ALA A 491 34.87 -3.11 -13.12
CA ALA A 491 36.23 -3.62 -13.32
C ALA A 491 37.29 -2.52 -13.48
N ALA A 492 36.90 -1.36 -14.02
CA ALA A 492 37.78 -0.19 -14.11
C ALA A 492 37.98 0.53 -12.76
N GLY A 493 37.32 0.10 -11.68
CA GLY A 493 37.42 0.72 -10.36
C GLY A 493 36.72 2.08 -10.27
N THR A 494 35.76 2.36 -11.17
CA THR A 494 34.96 3.58 -11.18
C THR A 494 34.15 3.71 -9.88
N GLN A 495 33.97 4.93 -9.37
CA GLN A 495 33.21 5.17 -8.13
C GLN A 495 31.72 4.87 -8.34
N VAL A 496 31.03 4.57 -7.24
CA VAL A 496 29.62 4.15 -7.24
C VAL A 496 28.72 5.20 -7.85
N GLU A 497 28.99 6.46 -7.54
CA GLU A 497 28.25 7.63 -8.01
C GLU A 497 28.43 7.81 -9.54
N ASP A 498 29.64 7.60 -10.04
CA ASP A 498 29.96 7.70 -11.47
C ASP A 498 29.33 6.56 -12.27
N ILE A 499 29.38 5.33 -11.75
CA ILE A 499 28.69 4.17 -12.35
C ILE A 499 27.19 4.43 -12.40
N ALA A 500 26.61 4.90 -11.30
CA ALA A 500 25.19 5.20 -11.23
C ALA A 500 24.81 6.28 -12.25
N TYR A 501 25.57 7.38 -12.32
CA TYR A 501 25.36 8.45 -13.30
C TYR A 501 25.41 7.92 -14.74
N ALA A 502 26.43 7.12 -15.08
CA ALA A 502 26.60 6.55 -16.41
C ALA A 502 25.47 5.58 -16.82
N LEU A 503 24.86 4.90 -15.84
CA LEU A 503 23.71 4.01 -16.06
C LEU A 503 22.35 4.72 -15.92
N HIS A 504 22.34 6.05 -15.76
CA HIS A 504 21.14 6.85 -15.48
C HIS A 504 20.36 6.37 -14.24
N LEU A 505 21.09 5.97 -13.21
CA LEU A 505 20.60 5.50 -11.91
C LEU A 505 21.07 6.42 -10.78
N THR A 506 20.40 6.31 -9.63
CA THR A 506 20.97 6.81 -8.36
C THR A 506 21.90 5.77 -7.75
N ALA A 507 22.78 6.18 -6.83
CA ALA A 507 23.61 5.24 -6.08
C ALA A 507 22.77 4.18 -5.32
N GLU A 508 21.58 4.57 -4.86
CA GLU A 508 20.65 3.65 -4.20
C GLU A 508 20.00 2.66 -5.18
N HIS A 509 19.65 3.10 -6.39
CA HIS A 509 19.20 2.21 -7.46
C HIS A 509 20.30 1.21 -7.84
N LEU A 510 21.55 1.66 -7.94
CA LEU A 510 22.68 0.78 -8.25
C LEU A 510 22.88 -0.29 -7.17
N ARG A 511 22.81 0.08 -5.89
CA ARG A 511 22.90 -0.88 -4.76
C ARG A 511 21.75 -1.90 -4.79
N LEU A 512 20.51 -1.44 -5.02
CA LEU A 512 19.37 -2.33 -5.16
C LEU A 512 19.49 -3.25 -6.39
N TYR A 513 20.07 -2.75 -7.49
CA TYR A 513 20.33 -3.55 -8.70
C TYR A 513 21.34 -4.66 -8.42
N CYS A 514 22.41 -4.36 -7.68
CA CYS A 514 23.38 -5.37 -7.25
C CYS A 514 22.73 -6.43 -6.35
N ASP A 515 21.87 -6.02 -5.41
CA ASP A 515 21.15 -6.94 -4.53
C ASP A 515 20.15 -7.83 -5.29
N ALA A 516 19.49 -7.29 -6.34
CA ALA A 516 18.51 -8.00 -7.17
C ALA A 516 19.16 -9.00 -8.12
N THR A 517 20.21 -8.59 -8.82
CA THR A 517 20.86 -9.40 -9.89
C THR A 517 21.98 -10.29 -9.37
N GLY A 518 22.56 -9.95 -8.21
CA GLY A 518 23.80 -10.55 -7.74
C GLY A 518 25.04 -10.07 -8.49
N ASN A 519 24.91 -9.12 -9.43
CA ASN A 519 26.04 -8.46 -10.06
C ASN A 519 26.63 -7.47 -9.06
N THR A 520 27.82 -7.78 -8.55
CA THR A 520 28.52 -6.93 -7.59
C THR A 520 29.70 -6.25 -8.25
N ALA A 521 30.26 -5.23 -7.61
CA ALA A 521 31.57 -4.73 -8.02
C ALA A 521 32.57 -5.90 -7.96
N PRO A 522 33.50 -6.02 -8.93
CA PRO A 522 34.49 -7.07 -8.89
C PRO A 522 35.26 -6.98 -7.57
N PRO A 523 35.68 -8.13 -7.01
CA PRO A 523 36.48 -8.13 -5.81
C PRO A 523 37.67 -7.18 -6.02
N PRO A 524 38.14 -6.47 -4.97
CA PRO A 524 39.47 -5.88 -5.05
C PRO A 524 40.41 -6.98 -5.53
N GLY A 525 41.29 -6.66 -6.48
CA GLY A 525 42.28 -7.61 -7.01
C GLY A 525 42.95 -8.35 -5.84
N PRO A 526 43.37 -9.62 -6.03
CA PRO A 526 43.91 -10.43 -4.95
C PRO A 526 44.87 -9.55 -4.16
N ALA A 527 44.56 -9.33 -2.87
CA ALA A 527 45.47 -8.59 -2.01
C ALA A 527 46.82 -9.23 -2.27
N VAL A 528 47.80 -8.44 -2.75
CA VAL A 528 49.18 -8.92 -2.93
C VAL A 528 49.42 -9.73 -1.68
N PRO A 529 49.62 -11.06 -1.78
CA PRO A 529 49.54 -11.91 -0.62
C PRO A 529 50.51 -11.30 0.37
N GLY A 530 49.99 -10.75 1.46
CA GLY A 530 50.81 -10.36 2.58
C GLY A 530 51.31 -11.69 3.11
N LEU A 531 52.37 -12.19 2.48
CA LEU A 531 52.92 -13.55 2.54
C LEU A 531 52.13 -14.44 3.50
N GLY A 532 50.96 -14.89 3.05
CA GLY A 532 50.30 -16.02 3.67
C GLY A 532 51.27 -17.17 3.51
N ARG A 533 52.08 -17.42 4.54
CA ARG A 533 53.26 -18.27 4.48
C ARG A 533 52.84 -19.61 3.88
N ARG A 534 53.36 -19.94 2.70
CA ARG A 534 53.18 -21.26 2.06
C ARG A 534 53.88 -22.37 2.87
N THR A 535 54.80 -22.00 3.75
CA THR A 535 55.51 -22.91 4.65
C THR A 535 54.76 -23.07 5.97
N PRO A 536 54.45 -24.32 6.40
CA PRO A 536 53.95 -24.58 7.74
C PRO A 536 54.87 -23.92 8.78
N ARG A 537 54.31 -23.30 9.81
CA ARG A 537 55.13 -22.83 10.93
C ARG A 537 55.77 -24.04 11.60
N ARG A 538 57.07 -23.95 11.89
CA ARG A 538 57.87 -25.03 12.51
C ARG A 538 58.45 -24.54 13.83
N GLY A 539 58.78 -25.46 14.73
CA GLY A 539 59.40 -25.15 16.02
C GLY A 539 58.43 -24.44 16.97
N LEU A 540 58.86 -23.33 17.58
CA LEU A 540 58.10 -22.63 18.63
C LEU A 540 56.79 -21.95 18.15
N LEU A 541 56.58 -21.88 16.84
CA LEU A 541 55.35 -21.36 16.24
C LEU A 541 54.51 -22.47 15.59
N ASP A 542 54.91 -23.73 15.77
CA ASP A 542 54.17 -24.90 15.30
C ASP A 542 52.80 -25.01 16.01
N PRO A 543 51.72 -25.34 15.31
CA PRO A 543 50.38 -25.46 15.91
C PRO A 543 50.29 -26.47 17.06
N GLU A 544 50.99 -27.60 16.99
CA GLU A 544 50.98 -28.60 18.07
C GLU A 544 51.73 -28.09 19.30
N TYR A 545 52.88 -27.44 19.09
CA TYR A 545 53.62 -26.80 20.18
C TYR A 545 52.81 -25.70 20.87
N LEU A 546 52.15 -24.83 20.09
CA LEU A 546 51.34 -23.74 20.62
C LEU A 546 50.11 -24.26 21.37
N ARG A 547 49.47 -25.35 20.89
CA ARG A 547 48.36 -26.00 21.62
C ARG A 547 48.83 -26.64 22.91
N ALA A 548 49.97 -27.35 22.88
CA ALA A 548 50.55 -27.93 24.08
C ALA A 548 50.87 -26.87 25.13
N ALA A 549 51.52 -25.76 24.72
CA ALA A 549 51.86 -24.64 25.60
C ALA A 549 50.63 -23.90 26.16
N HIS A 550 49.55 -23.80 25.38
CA HIS A 550 48.27 -23.23 25.84
C HIS A 550 47.58 -24.16 26.85
N THR A 551 47.48 -25.46 26.57
CA THR A 551 46.85 -26.44 27.45
C THR A 551 47.63 -26.63 28.76
N SER A 552 48.96 -26.50 28.74
CA SER A 552 49.80 -26.56 29.95
C SER A 552 49.88 -25.23 30.73
N GLY A 553 49.21 -24.17 30.27
CA GLY A 553 49.22 -22.86 30.95
C GLY A 553 50.55 -22.10 30.91
N THR A 554 51.51 -22.52 30.07
CA THR A 554 52.86 -21.95 29.97
C THR A 554 53.01 -20.97 28.79
N LEU A 555 51.90 -20.59 28.18
CA LEU A 555 51.87 -19.73 26.99
C LEU A 555 52.27 -18.28 27.32
N ASN A 556 53.50 -17.90 26.97
CA ASN A 556 53.97 -16.52 27.04
C ASN A 556 54.34 -16.00 25.64
N GLN A 557 53.45 -15.19 25.05
CA GLN A 557 53.61 -14.69 23.68
C GLN A 557 54.90 -13.89 23.47
N SER A 558 55.29 -13.06 24.43
CA SER A 558 56.50 -12.24 24.34
C SER A 558 57.78 -13.07 24.41
N LEU A 559 57.79 -14.13 25.22
CA LEU A 559 58.92 -15.05 25.32
C LEU A 559 59.04 -15.92 24.06
N ILE A 560 57.91 -16.41 23.53
CA ILE A 560 57.87 -17.16 22.27
C ILE A 560 58.36 -16.28 21.12
N ALA A 561 57.93 -15.01 21.06
CA ALA A 561 58.37 -14.05 20.05
C ALA A 561 59.89 -13.86 20.08
N ARG A 562 60.45 -13.62 21.27
CA ARG A 562 61.90 -13.44 21.46
C ARG A 562 62.69 -14.69 21.09
N ARG A 563 62.24 -15.88 21.49
CA ARG A 563 62.93 -17.16 21.21
C ARG A 563 62.78 -17.61 19.76
N ALA A 564 61.67 -17.29 19.11
CA ALA A 564 61.44 -17.57 17.70
C ALA A 564 62.03 -16.51 16.76
N GLY A 565 62.61 -15.43 17.31
CA GLY A 565 63.18 -14.33 16.52
C GLY A 565 62.14 -13.56 15.71
N CYS A 566 60.89 -13.48 16.19
CA CYS A 566 59.78 -12.83 15.49
C CYS A 566 59.08 -11.78 16.37
N SER A 567 58.18 -10.99 15.78
CA SER A 567 57.40 -10.02 16.53
C SER A 567 56.28 -10.69 17.35
N PRO A 568 55.81 -10.07 18.46
CA PRO A 568 54.63 -10.55 19.20
C PRO A 568 53.37 -10.67 18.33
N ALA A 569 53.20 -9.77 17.35
CA ALA A 569 52.13 -9.85 16.37
C ALA A 569 52.20 -11.12 15.50
N THR A 570 53.40 -11.63 15.21
CA THR A 570 53.60 -12.87 14.45
C THR A 570 53.17 -14.10 15.26
N VAL A 571 53.40 -14.09 16.58
CA VAL A 571 52.96 -15.14 17.51
C VAL A 571 51.44 -15.10 17.68
N GLN A 572 50.87 -13.90 17.79
CA GLN A 572 49.42 -13.70 17.87
C GLN A 572 48.71 -14.25 16.61
N ASN A 573 49.21 -13.93 15.42
CA ASN A 573 48.71 -14.51 14.17
C ASN A 573 48.85 -16.05 14.15
N ALA A 574 49.88 -16.60 14.82
CA ALA A 574 50.08 -18.04 14.92
C ALA A 574 49.09 -18.76 15.83
N LEU A 575 48.73 -18.13 16.93
CA LEU A 575 47.68 -18.62 17.83
C LEU A 575 46.31 -18.59 17.12
N GLU A 576 46.00 -17.51 16.41
CA GLU A 576 44.76 -17.36 15.63
C GLU A 576 44.68 -18.35 14.46
N GLU A 577 45.79 -18.67 13.79
CA GLU A 577 45.84 -19.72 12.77
C GLU A 577 45.68 -21.13 13.34
N ALA A 578 46.16 -21.37 14.56
CA ALA A 578 46.05 -22.67 15.24
C ALA A 578 44.68 -22.90 15.90
N GLY A 579 43.78 -21.91 15.87
CA GLY A 579 42.47 -21.95 16.51
C GLY A 579 42.53 -21.78 18.04
N ILE A 580 43.67 -21.29 18.56
CA ILE A 580 43.87 -21.07 19.98
C ILE A 580 43.36 -19.66 20.29
N PRO A 581 42.37 -19.51 21.18
CA PRO A 581 41.88 -18.20 21.54
C PRO A 581 43.05 -17.38 22.08
N ALA A 582 43.24 -16.18 21.53
CA ALA A 582 44.11 -15.19 22.12
C ALA A 582 43.71 -15.08 23.60
N SER A 583 44.63 -15.26 24.54
CA SER A 583 44.34 -14.93 25.94
C SER A 583 43.65 -13.57 25.93
N PRO A 584 42.49 -13.43 26.61
CA PRO A 584 41.72 -12.21 26.55
C PRO A 584 42.67 -11.06 26.82
N ARG A 585 42.65 -10.02 25.96
CA ARG A 585 43.29 -8.76 26.31
C ARG A 585 42.81 -8.47 27.74
N PRO A 586 43.71 -8.33 28.73
CA PRO A 586 43.27 -8.08 30.09
C PRO A 586 42.33 -6.89 30.01
N GLN A 587 41.10 -7.07 30.50
CA GLN A 587 40.09 -6.01 30.47
C GLN A 587 40.74 -4.73 30.99
N PRO A 588 40.44 -3.56 30.39
CA PRO A 588 40.99 -2.32 30.92
C PRO A 588 40.63 -2.26 32.41
N LEU A 589 41.63 -2.00 33.28
CA LEU A 589 41.39 -1.99 34.75
C LEU A 589 40.22 -1.08 35.16
N SER A 590 39.86 -0.10 34.32
CA SER A 590 38.68 0.75 34.48
C SER A 590 37.32 0.04 34.51
N HIS A 591 37.25 -1.24 34.10
CA HIS A 591 36.06 -2.08 34.21
C HIS A 591 36.05 -2.96 35.47
N GLN A 592 37.20 -3.10 36.15
CA GLN A 592 37.37 -3.95 37.33
C GLN A 592 37.39 -3.15 38.63
N ILE A 593 37.74 -1.87 38.55
CA ILE A 593 37.58 -0.90 39.64
C ILE A 593 37.22 0.45 39.02
N THR A 594 36.14 1.07 39.50
CA THR A 594 35.76 2.42 39.07
C THR A 594 36.61 3.47 39.79
N ARG A 595 36.69 4.67 39.22
CA ARG A 595 37.38 5.80 39.87
C ARG A 595 36.85 6.06 41.29
N ALA A 596 35.54 6.01 41.47
CA ALA A 596 34.90 6.26 42.77
C ALA A 596 35.25 5.18 43.81
N GLU A 597 35.34 3.91 43.40
CA GLU A 597 35.73 2.81 44.30
C GLU A 597 37.20 2.89 44.71
N LEU A 598 38.09 3.22 43.77
CA LEU A 598 39.52 3.40 44.05
C LEU A 598 39.77 4.61 44.95
N GLU A 599 39.07 5.72 44.68
CA GLU A 599 39.16 6.95 45.47
C GLU A 599 38.61 6.74 46.89
N HIS A 600 37.50 6.00 47.04
CA HIS A 600 36.94 5.66 48.34
C HIS A 600 37.84 4.72 49.16
N ALA A 601 38.37 3.67 48.54
CA ALA A 601 39.28 2.74 49.22
C ALA A 601 40.60 3.42 49.65
N TYR A 602 41.13 4.31 48.81
CA TYR A 602 42.41 4.96 49.05
C TYR A 602 42.31 6.19 49.97
N LEU A 603 41.37 7.12 49.74
CA LEU A 603 41.23 8.36 50.52
C LEU A 603 40.37 8.20 51.79
N HIS A 604 39.24 7.49 51.69
CA HIS A 604 38.29 7.39 52.79
C HIS A 604 38.58 6.21 53.73
N GLN A 605 38.99 5.06 53.18
CA GLN A 605 39.34 3.88 53.98
C GLN A 605 40.85 3.79 54.32
N ARG A 606 41.67 4.73 53.81
CA ARG A 606 43.14 4.84 54.02
C ARG A 606 43.91 3.54 53.76
N ARG A 607 43.45 2.73 52.81
CA ARG A 607 44.14 1.49 52.41
C ARG A 607 45.26 1.81 51.42
N SER A 608 46.37 1.07 51.52
CA SER A 608 47.47 1.25 50.60
C SER A 608 47.15 0.65 49.22
N ILE A 609 47.73 1.19 48.15
CA ILE A 609 47.55 0.62 46.79
C ILE A 609 47.92 -0.87 46.70
N PRO A 610 48.96 -1.38 47.40
CA PRO A 610 49.20 -2.82 47.53
C PRO A 610 48.01 -3.61 48.10
N ASP A 611 47.40 -3.15 49.19
CA ASP A 611 46.30 -3.86 49.84
C ASP A 611 45.03 -3.83 48.98
N ILE A 612 44.79 -2.71 48.29
CA ILE A 612 43.68 -2.57 47.32
C ILE A 612 43.93 -3.50 46.12
N ALA A 613 45.16 -3.58 45.63
CA ALA A 613 45.51 -4.49 44.54
C ALA A 613 45.28 -5.96 44.94
N GLU A 614 45.62 -6.33 46.17
CA GLU A 614 45.37 -7.69 46.68
C GLU A 614 43.87 -7.98 46.86
N GLN A 615 43.10 -7.04 47.42
CA GLN A 615 41.66 -7.18 47.62
C GLN A 615 40.90 -7.41 46.31
N PHE A 616 41.29 -6.70 45.24
CA PHE A 616 40.62 -6.77 43.94
C PHE A 616 41.31 -7.76 42.97
N GLY A 617 42.38 -8.44 43.40
CA GLY A 617 43.14 -9.38 42.56
C GLY A 617 43.84 -8.72 41.36
N LEU A 618 44.26 -7.46 41.51
CA LEU A 618 44.81 -6.61 40.45
C LEU A 618 46.34 -6.51 40.53
N ASP A 619 46.97 -6.21 39.40
CA ASP A 619 48.41 -5.93 39.35
C ASP A 619 48.74 -4.55 39.95
N ARG A 620 49.59 -4.55 40.98
CA ARG A 620 50.01 -3.34 41.73
C ARG A 620 50.58 -2.24 40.83
N HIS A 621 51.40 -2.60 39.84
CA HIS A 621 52.04 -1.62 38.97
C HIS A 621 51.02 -0.93 38.07
N ARG A 622 50.05 -1.69 37.55
CA ARG A 622 48.98 -1.17 36.69
C ARG A 622 47.96 -0.35 37.47
N LEU A 623 47.65 -0.70 38.73
CA LEU A 623 46.77 0.11 39.59
C LEU A 623 47.39 1.48 39.92
N ASN A 624 48.71 1.52 40.16
CA ASN A 624 49.45 2.77 40.36
C ASN A 624 49.41 3.70 39.13
N LEU A 625 49.59 3.14 37.93
CA LEU A 625 49.47 3.90 36.68
C LEU A 625 48.04 4.43 36.47
N LEU A 626 47.03 3.68 36.90
CA LEU A 626 45.62 4.07 36.81
C LEU A 626 45.27 5.20 37.80
N ALA A 627 45.75 5.11 39.05
CA ALA A 627 45.59 6.15 40.06
C ALA A 627 46.20 7.48 39.59
N LYS A 628 47.43 7.43 39.05
CA LYS A 628 48.11 8.59 38.47
C LYS A 628 47.36 9.18 37.27
N LYS A 629 46.77 8.32 36.42
CA LYS A 629 45.96 8.74 35.27
C LYS A 629 44.65 9.41 35.69
N TRP A 630 44.06 9.01 36.82
CA TRP A 630 42.83 9.58 37.35
C TRP A 630 43.03 10.72 38.35
N GLY A 631 44.30 11.08 38.63
CA GLY A 631 44.64 12.19 39.53
C GLY A 631 44.31 11.93 41.00
N ILE A 632 44.32 10.66 41.41
CA ILE A 632 44.20 10.26 42.82
C ILE A 632 45.62 10.31 43.43
N PRO A 633 45.83 11.03 44.55
CA PRO A 633 47.15 11.44 45.04
C PRO A 633 48.10 10.32 45.48
#